data_AF-C7MV20-F1
#
_entry.id   AF-C7MV20-F1
#
_cell.length_a   1.000
_cell.length_b   1.000
_cell.length_c   1.000
_cell.angle_alpha   90.00
_cell.angle_beta   90.00
_cell.angle_gamma   90.00
#
_symmetry.space_group_name_H-M   'P 1'
#
loop_
_entity.id
_entity.type
_entity.pdbx_description
1 polymer ?
#
loop_
_entity_poly.entity_id
_entity_poly.type
_entity_poly.pdbx_seq_one_letter_code
_entity_poly.pdbx_strand_id
1 'polypeptide(L)'
;MVSFRELREADPDVFDDMAAEWARLAGQLTATAGDLKTAAGGLDGWQGEAADAARAHIDDVRSGYDTAAEYLEKVPPALRDLSDAIIEAQQTVDGVVESVSYPLSLNAETGEVRASNGGPGDLRTDEEKERDRQRAQELTDTVQAALEAVNEADQVATQALNQALPSAAGLELEAVGEGNVVYPSDIPGENASPKDVKQWWDSLTPMEQESAIYTHGEVIGGMDGIPAEVRDRANRIRFAEEYSELTTRRDALEELGDARTEDQNRELNRINDTLRGMNAINERLSADPDTGASQAYLLDFSTEGNGRGIVALGNPDTADNVVTSIPGTGSNLSGIGGELDRSQAILDEARRQSRHSDTAAITWVGYDAPQDLGQATNAHYAENAAEDLRNFQDGLRATHEGGGSNNTVIGHSYGSTVIGHSAQGGQLNVDNAVFIGSPGVGVDHVSELNLPEDATVYASTAENDIIRGTPPLIHGRQPIGEDFGAEVFTSDPGTEGEWYTGGYSTAAHSEYWNQDSASLRNMATIVVGGKPD
;
A
#
# COMPACT_ATOMS: atom_id res chain seq x y z
N MET A 1 -6.80 35.44 -10.22
CA MET A 1 -7.00 36.10 -11.51
C MET A 1 -6.14 35.35 -12.51
N VAL A 2 -6.76 34.57 -13.38
CA VAL A 2 -6.11 33.72 -14.38
C VAL A 2 -5.42 34.60 -15.43
N SER A 3 -4.13 34.35 -15.66
CA SER A 3 -3.36 35.00 -16.71
C SER A 3 -3.58 34.34 -18.07
N PHE A 4 -3.28 35.07 -19.15
CA PHE A 4 -3.34 34.53 -20.52
C PHE A 4 -2.51 33.26 -20.68
N ARG A 5 -1.34 33.20 -20.03
CA ARG A 5 -0.47 32.03 -20.07
C ARG A 5 -1.10 30.84 -19.33
N GLU A 6 -1.58 31.06 -18.11
CA GLU A 6 -2.23 30.01 -17.32
C GLU A 6 -3.45 29.43 -18.05
N LEU A 7 -4.26 30.27 -18.70
CA LEU A 7 -5.39 29.80 -19.51
C LEU A 7 -4.95 28.85 -20.63
N ARG A 8 -3.84 29.15 -21.32
CA ARG A 8 -3.35 28.31 -22.44
C ARG A 8 -2.70 27.00 -21.98
N GLU A 9 -2.15 26.98 -20.77
CA GLU A 9 -1.50 25.82 -20.18
C GLU A 9 -2.48 24.96 -19.34
N ALA A 10 -3.68 25.45 -19.06
CA ALA A 10 -4.69 24.75 -18.28
C ALA A 10 -5.20 23.48 -18.98
N ASP A 11 -5.37 22.42 -18.19
CA ASP A 11 -5.96 21.15 -18.61
C ASP A 11 -7.41 21.07 -18.08
N PRO A 12 -8.44 21.25 -18.94
CA PRO A 12 -9.83 21.24 -18.50
C PRO A 12 -10.31 19.84 -18.06
N ASP A 13 -9.74 18.77 -18.61
CA ASP A 13 -10.18 17.39 -18.35
C ASP A 13 -10.06 17.02 -16.85
N VAL A 14 -9.08 17.61 -16.15
CA VAL A 14 -8.88 17.44 -14.71
C VAL A 14 -10.11 17.84 -13.90
N PHE A 15 -10.84 18.89 -14.31
CA PHE A 15 -12.03 19.36 -13.59
C PHE A 15 -13.24 18.45 -13.83
N ASP A 16 -13.36 17.86 -15.02
CA ASP A 16 -14.40 16.88 -15.33
C ASP A 16 -14.19 15.56 -14.57
N ASP A 17 -12.94 15.10 -14.48
CA ASP A 17 -12.57 13.94 -13.67
C ASP A 17 -12.87 14.19 -12.19
N MET A 18 -12.49 15.36 -11.65
CA MET A 18 -12.87 15.76 -10.30
C MET A 18 -14.40 15.81 -10.13
N ALA A 19 -15.14 16.36 -11.08
CA ALA A 19 -16.60 16.40 -11.01
C ALA A 19 -17.23 15.00 -10.94
N ALA A 20 -16.67 14.02 -11.67
CA ALA A 20 -17.10 12.64 -11.62
C ALA A 20 -16.86 12.01 -10.23
N GLU A 21 -15.69 12.26 -9.63
CA GLU A 21 -15.36 11.76 -8.28
C GLU A 21 -16.27 12.34 -7.19
N TRP A 22 -16.51 13.66 -7.20
CA TRP A 22 -17.42 14.29 -6.24
C TRP A 22 -18.87 13.78 -6.40
N ALA A 23 -19.31 13.52 -7.64
CA ALA A 23 -20.62 12.94 -7.89
C ALA A 23 -20.72 11.50 -7.37
N ARG A 24 -19.65 10.70 -7.55
CA ARG A 24 -19.56 9.34 -7.02
C ARG A 24 -19.66 9.34 -5.49
N LEU A 25 -18.92 10.23 -4.83
CA LEU A 25 -18.92 10.36 -3.37
C LEU A 25 -20.32 10.72 -2.83
N ALA A 26 -21.00 11.69 -3.45
CA ALA A 26 -22.37 12.05 -3.06
C ALA A 26 -23.35 10.86 -3.22
N GLY A 27 -23.21 10.11 -4.31
CA GLY A 27 -24.00 8.89 -4.54
C GLY A 27 -23.74 7.81 -3.49
N GLN A 28 -22.50 7.64 -3.06
CA GLN A 28 -22.13 6.70 -2.00
C GLN A 28 -22.75 7.09 -0.64
N LEU A 29 -22.71 8.36 -0.25
CA LEU A 29 -23.34 8.81 1.00
C LEU A 29 -24.85 8.59 0.99
N THR A 30 -25.51 8.86 -0.15
CA THR A 30 -26.94 8.59 -0.34
C THR A 30 -27.25 7.09 -0.22
N ALA A 31 -26.39 6.24 -0.80
CA ALA A 31 -26.54 4.79 -0.69
C ALA A 31 -26.38 4.32 0.78
N THR A 32 -25.37 4.81 1.49
CA THR A 32 -25.15 4.52 2.91
C THR A 32 -26.32 4.97 3.79
N ALA A 33 -26.89 6.15 3.53
CA ALA A 33 -28.11 6.59 4.21
C ALA A 33 -29.31 5.65 3.95
N GLY A 34 -29.44 5.14 2.72
CA GLY A 34 -30.42 4.11 2.35
C GLY A 34 -30.20 2.77 3.07
N ASP A 35 -28.95 2.35 3.23
CA ASP A 35 -28.59 1.12 3.94
C ASP A 35 -28.88 1.23 5.44
N LEU A 36 -28.54 2.36 6.06
CA LEU A 36 -28.88 2.65 7.46
C LEU A 36 -30.39 2.60 7.71
N LYS A 37 -31.18 3.18 6.79
CA LYS A 37 -32.65 3.09 6.86
C LYS A 37 -33.14 1.64 6.80
N THR A 38 -32.54 0.83 5.94
CA THR A 38 -32.88 -0.58 5.79
C THR A 38 -32.53 -1.37 7.05
N ALA A 39 -31.34 -1.14 7.60
CA ALA A 39 -30.89 -1.75 8.85
C ALA A 39 -31.78 -1.36 10.05
N ALA A 40 -32.19 -0.09 10.13
CA ALA A 40 -33.10 0.39 11.16
C ALA A 40 -34.46 -0.33 11.13
N GLY A 41 -34.97 -0.71 9.95
CA GLY A 41 -36.19 -1.51 9.80
C GLY A 41 -36.07 -2.91 10.44
N GLY A 42 -34.85 -3.43 10.60
CA GLY A 42 -34.59 -4.67 11.35
C GLY A 42 -34.93 -4.57 12.84
N LEU A 43 -35.07 -3.34 13.37
CA LEU A 43 -35.41 -3.09 14.78
C LEU A 43 -36.93 -3.07 15.03
N ASP A 44 -37.79 -3.31 14.05
CA ASP A 44 -39.26 -3.21 14.18
C ASP A 44 -39.85 -4.10 15.30
N GLY A 45 -39.19 -5.21 15.62
CA GLY A 45 -39.57 -6.11 16.71
C GLY A 45 -39.17 -5.66 18.12
N TRP A 46 -38.28 -4.66 18.24
CA TRP A 46 -37.75 -4.17 19.53
C TRP A 46 -38.50 -2.91 19.98
N GLN A 47 -38.98 -2.87 21.23
CA GLN A 47 -39.82 -1.77 21.73
C GLN A 47 -39.32 -1.26 23.09
N GLY A 48 -39.68 -0.01 23.42
CA GLY A 48 -39.31 0.67 24.66
C GLY A 48 -38.33 1.82 24.43
N GLU A 49 -38.02 2.57 25.49
CA GLU A 49 -37.21 3.80 25.42
C GLU A 49 -35.84 3.60 24.75
N ALA A 50 -35.19 2.46 24.99
CA ALA A 50 -33.91 2.13 24.35
C ALA A 50 -34.05 1.91 22.82
N ALA A 51 -35.16 1.30 22.38
CA ALA A 51 -35.44 1.11 20.96
C ALA A 51 -35.77 2.45 20.28
N ASP A 52 -36.49 3.33 20.96
CA ASP A 52 -36.82 4.66 20.45
C ASP A 52 -35.57 5.55 20.36
N ALA A 53 -34.70 5.50 21.37
CA ALA A 53 -33.41 6.20 21.34
C ALA A 53 -32.49 5.69 20.22
N ALA A 54 -32.40 4.37 20.03
CA ALA A 54 -31.61 3.78 18.94
C ALA A 54 -32.12 4.20 17.56
N ARG A 55 -33.44 4.17 17.33
CA ARG A 55 -34.03 4.64 16.06
C ARG A 55 -33.78 6.12 15.82
N ALA A 56 -33.98 6.95 16.84
CA ALA A 56 -33.73 8.39 16.75
C ALA A 56 -32.27 8.67 16.38
N HIS A 57 -31.32 7.97 16.99
CA HIS A 57 -29.90 8.13 16.67
C HIS A 57 -29.56 7.66 15.24
N ILE A 58 -30.09 6.51 14.80
CA ILE A 58 -29.88 6.04 13.42
C ILE A 58 -30.48 7.02 12.40
N ASP A 59 -31.67 7.58 12.68
CA ASP A 59 -32.29 8.58 11.80
C ASP A 59 -31.47 9.89 11.75
N ASP A 60 -30.85 10.29 12.86
CA ASP A 60 -29.99 11.47 12.93
C ASP A 60 -28.71 11.29 12.10
N VAL A 61 -28.03 10.14 12.27
CA VAL A 61 -26.85 9.76 11.47
C VAL A 61 -27.21 9.66 9.98
N ARG A 62 -28.33 9.02 9.65
CA ARG A 62 -28.86 8.94 8.28
C ARG A 62 -29.08 10.33 7.69
N SER A 63 -29.73 11.22 8.44
CA SER A 63 -29.97 12.60 8.02
C SER A 63 -28.66 13.36 7.80
N GLY A 64 -27.62 13.07 8.58
CA GLY A 64 -26.28 13.61 8.37
C GLY A 64 -25.69 13.19 7.02
N TYR A 65 -25.76 11.91 6.66
CA TYR A 65 -25.30 11.42 5.36
C TYR A 65 -26.11 11.99 4.19
N ASP A 66 -27.44 12.04 4.30
CA ASP A 66 -28.32 12.67 3.29
C ASP A 66 -27.95 14.15 3.10
N THR A 67 -27.75 14.88 4.19
CA THR A 67 -27.35 16.30 4.15
C THR A 67 -25.98 16.45 3.50
N ALA A 68 -24.98 15.65 3.91
CA ALA A 68 -23.65 15.68 3.31
C ALA A 68 -23.72 15.48 1.79
N ALA A 69 -24.46 14.45 1.33
CA ALA A 69 -24.67 14.19 -0.09
C ALA A 69 -25.24 15.42 -0.82
N GLU A 70 -26.30 16.04 -0.30
CA GLU A 70 -26.92 17.23 -0.91
C GLU A 70 -25.96 18.41 -1.09
N TYR A 71 -24.97 18.57 -0.20
CA TYR A 71 -23.95 19.60 -0.34
C TYR A 71 -22.87 19.22 -1.34
N LEU A 72 -22.42 17.95 -1.34
CA LEU A 72 -21.45 17.44 -2.32
C LEU A 72 -21.99 17.49 -3.74
N GLU A 73 -23.29 17.24 -3.95
CA GLU A 73 -23.94 17.30 -5.28
C GLU A 73 -23.86 18.67 -5.97
N LYS A 74 -23.53 19.73 -5.23
CA LYS A 74 -23.36 21.09 -5.78
C LYS A 74 -22.00 21.31 -6.43
N VAL A 75 -21.00 20.49 -6.10
CA VAL A 75 -19.62 20.63 -6.62
C VAL A 75 -19.51 20.20 -8.10
N PRO A 76 -20.03 19.03 -8.53
CA PRO A 76 -19.86 18.58 -9.91
C PRO A 76 -20.34 19.56 -10.99
N PRO A 77 -21.54 20.19 -10.88
CA PRO A 77 -21.97 21.17 -11.88
C PRO A 77 -21.01 22.36 -11.98
N ALA A 78 -20.51 22.87 -10.85
CA ALA A 78 -19.62 24.03 -10.84
C ALA A 78 -18.23 23.73 -11.44
N LEU A 79 -17.71 22.51 -11.24
CA LEU A 79 -16.46 22.07 -11.87
C LEU A 79 -16.62 21.86 -13.38
N ARG A 80 -17.77 21.32 -13.83
CA ARG A 80 -18.09 21.19 -15.27
C ARG A 80 -18.24 22.54 -15.94
N ASP A 81 -18.93 23.48 -15.29
CA ASP A 81 -19.07 24.86 -15.79
C ASP A 81 -17.68 25.55 -15.91
N LEU A 82 -16.74 25.25 -15.00
CA LEU A 82 -15.35 25.71 -15.09
C LEU A 82 -14.59 25.06 -16.25
N SER A 83 -14.71 23.74 -16.44
CA SER A 83 -14.14 23.02 -17.59
C SER A 83 -14.63 23.64 -18.91
N ASP A 84 -15.95 23.79 -19.06
CA ASP A 84 -16.58 24.39 -20.24
C ASP A 84 -16.08 25.82 -20.49
N ALA A 85 -15.99 26.65 -19.44
CA ALA A 85 -15.49 28.02 -19.55
C ALA A 85 -14.01 28.07 -20.00
N ILE A 86 -13.16 27.16 -19.51
CA ILE A 86 -11.75 27.05 -19.93
C ILE A 86 -11.69 26.66 -21.42
N ILE A 87 -12.45 25.64 -21.84
CA ILE A 87 -12.48 25.17 -23.23
C ILE A 87 -12.92 26.30 -24.17
N GLU A 88 -14.01 27.00 -23.86
CA GLU A 88 -14.50 28.12 -24.67
C GLU A 88 -13.50 29.29 -24.73
N ALA A 89 -12.85 29.61 -23.61
CA ALA A 89 -11.86 30.67 -23.54
C ALA A 89 -10.58 30.31 -24.30
N GLN A 90 -10.11 29.06 -24.24
CA GLN A 90 -8.99 28.56 -25.05
C GLN A 90 -9.28 28.65 -26.54
N GLN A 91 -10.47 28.19 -26.99
CA GLN A 91 -10.90 28.32 -28.39
C GLN A 91 -10.94 29.78 -28.86
N THR A 92 -11.46 30.67 -28.01
CA THR A 92 -11.53 32.11 -28.28
C THR A 92 -10.13 32.71 -28.43
N VAL A 93 -9.24 32.41 -27.49
CA VAL A 93 -7.86 32.91 -27.46
C VAL A 93 -7.05 32.39 -28.65
N ASP A 94 -7.15 31.10 -28.98
CA ASP A 94 -6.46 30.54 -30.13
C ASP A 94 -6.96 31.16 -31.44
N GLY A 95 -8.27 31.44 -31.56
CA GLY A 95 -8.81 32.21 -32.68
C GLY A 95 -8.23 33.63 -32.80
N VAL A 96 -7.99 34.31 -31.67
CA VAL A 96 -7.28 35.60 -31.65
C VAL A 96 -5.84 35.42 -32.11
N VAL A 97 -5.10 34.46 -31.56
CA VAL A 97 -3.70 34.15 -31.92
C VAL A 97 -3.57 33.89 -33.43
N GLU A 98 -4.47 33.10 -34.02
CA GLU A 98 -4.48 32.80 -35.45
C GLU A 98 -4.80 34.03 -36.32
N SER A 99 -5.63 34.95 -35.81
CA SER A 99 -6.01 36.18 -36.52
C SER A 99 -4.93 37.28 -36.48
N VAL A 100 -4.01 37.23 -35.51
CA VAL A 100 -2.96 38.23 -35.32
C VAL A 100 -1.81 37.99 -36.30
N SER A 101 -1.69 38.89 -37.27
CA SER A 101 -0.56 38.97 -38.20
C SER A 101 -0.22 40.43 -38.46
N TYR A 102 0.95 40.70 -39.07
CA TYR A 102 1.35 42.07 -39.39
C TYR A 102 0.20 42.79 -40.13
N PRO A 103 -0.23 43.98 -39.68
CA PRO A 103 0.49 44.90 -38.79
C PRO A 103 0.21 44.79 -37.28
N LEU A 104 -0.44 43.73 -36.80
CA LEU A 104 -0.71 43.48 -35.38
C LEU A 104 0.39 42.60 -34.75
N SER A 105 0.56 42.72 -33.43
CA SER A 105 1.36 41.80 -32.62
C SER A 105 0.66 41.49 -31.29
N LEU A 106 0.79 40.26 -30.81
CA LEU A 106 0.23 39.78 -29.54
C LEU A 106 1.35 39.67 -28.50
N ASN A 107 1.10 40.16 -27.28
CA ASN A 107 1.94 39.87 -26.13
C ASN A 107 1.57 38.51 -25.54
N ALA A 108 2.46 37.52 -25.63
CA ALA A 108 2.20 36.16 -25.18
C ALA A 108 2.04 36.00 -23.65
N GLU A 109 2.43 36.98 -22.84
CA GLU A 109 2.24 36.94 -21.39
C GLU A 109 0.91 37.55 -20.95
N THR A 110 0.50 38.65 -21.60
CA THR A 110 -0.66 39.45 -21.17
C THR A 110 -1.88 39.27 -22.05
N GLY A 111 -1.73 38.70 -23.25
CA GLY A 111 -2.81 38.63 -24.24
C GLY A 111 -3.09 39.96 -24.95
N GLU A 112 -2.34 41.03 -24.67
CA GLU A 112 -2.56 42.35 -25.26
C GLU A 112 -2.17 42.36 -26.74
N VAL A 113 -3.10 42.77 -27.61
CA VAL A 113 -2.86 42.95 -29.05
C VAL A 113 -2.57 44.42 -29.33
N ARG A 114 -1.48 44.69 -30.05
CA ARG A 114 -1.05 46.03 -30.43
C ARG A 114 -0.90 46.17 -31.93
N ALA A 115 -1.30 47.32 -32.46
CA ALA A 115 -1.01 47.70 -33.84
C ALA A 115 0.37 48.34 -33.96
N SER A 116 1.10 48.02 -35.02
CA SER A 116 2.39 48.63 -35.34
C SER A 116 2.24 50.12 -35.64
N ASN A 117 3.02 50.95 -34.94
CA ASN A 117 3.13 52.41 -35.18
C ASN A 117 3.70 52.76 -36.57
N GLY A 118 4.17 51.75 -37.32
CA GLY A 118 4.82 51.93 -38.62
C GLY A 118 6.29 52.31 -38.52
N GLY A 119 7.00 52.19 -39.64
CA GLY A 119 8.42 52.49 -39.77
C GLY A 119 8.77 53.03 -41.16
N PRO A 120 10.05 53.30 -41.45
CA PRO A 120 10.49 53.74 -42.77
C PRO A 120 10.04 52.74 -43.85
N GLY A 121 9.22 53.19 -44.80
CA GLY A 121 8.66 52.34 -45.87
C GLY A 121 7.24 51.82 -45.63
N ASP A 122 6.60 52.18 -44.51
CA ASP A 122 5.18 51.90 -44.27
C ASP A 122 4.29 52.77 -45.17
N LEU A 123 3.52 52.14 -46.05
CA LEU A 123 2.66 52.80 -47.05
C LEU A 123 1.21 52.99 -46.56
N ARG A 124 0.87 52.52 -45.35
CA ARG A 124 -0.47 52.66 -44.77
C ARG A 124 -0.80 54.13 -44.48
N THR A 125 -2.03 54.52 -44.81
CA THR A 125 -2.65 55.81 -44.49
C THR A 125 -2.96 55.93 -43.00
N ASP A 126 -3.22 57.16 -42.52
CA ASP A 126 -3.62 57.39 -41.13
C ASP A 126 -4.96 56.70 -40.79
N GLU A 127 -5.89 56.62 -41.75
CA GLU A 127 -7.16 55.90 -41.61
C GLU A 127 -6.96 54.38 -41.51
N GLU A 128 -5.99 53.80 -42.24
CA GLU A 128 -5.63 52.39 -42.10
C GLU A 128 -4.99 52.11 -40.73
N LYS A 129 -4.09 52.97 -40.26
CA LYS A 129 -3.47 52.84 -38.94
C LYS A 129 -4.46 53.01 -37.78
N GLU A 130 -5.48 53.85 -37.95
CA GLU A 130 -6.57 53.98 -36.99
C GLU A 130 -7.44 52.71 -36.97
N ARG A 131 -7.77 52.14 -38.13
CA ARG A 131 -8.48 50.85 -38.21
C ARG A 131 -7.69 49.70 -37.58
N ASP A 132 -6.38 49.65 -37.79
CA ASP A 132 -5.51 48.65 -37.17
C ASP A 132 -5.53 48.78 -35.63
N ARG A 133 -5.48 50.01 -35.10
CA ARG A 133 -5.58 50.28 -33.65
C ARG A 133 -6.93 49.87 -33.08
N GLN A 134 -8.03 50.16 -33.78
CA GLN A 134 -9.36 49.73 -33.38
C GLN A 134 -9.47 48.20 -33.36
N ARG A 135 -8.96 47.53 -34.40
CA ARG A 135 -8.94 46.06 -34.45
C ARG A 135 -8.09 45.44 -33.35
N ALA A 136 -6.93 46.03 -33.04
CA ALA A 136 -6.08 45.59 -31.93
C ALA A 136 -6.80 45.70 -30.58
N GLN A 137 -7.55 46.79 -30.37
CA GLN A 137 -8.36 46.97 -29.17
C GLN A 137 -9.47 45.91 -29.09
N GLU A 138 -10.24 45.70 -30.17
CA GLU A 138 -11.30 44.67 -30.20
C GLU A 138 -10.79 43.27 -29.86
N LEU A 139 -9.63 42.89 -30.39
CA LEU A 139 -9.01 41.60 -30.10
C LEU A 139 -8.52 41.52 -28.64
N THR A 140 -7.96 42.62 -28.11
CA THR A 140 -7.58 42.70 -26.69
C THR A 140 -8.79 42.56 -25.78
N ASP A 141 -9.90 43.24 -26.11
CA ASP A 141 -11.16 43.17 -25.36
C ASP A 141 -11.73 41.73 -25.41
N THR A 142 -11.61 41.05 -26.56
CA THR A 142 -12.02 39.65 -26.72
C THR A 142 -11.24 38.71 -25.80
N VAL A 143 -9.91 38.89 -25.71
CA VAL A 143 -9.06 38.11 -24.79
C VAL A 143 -9.40 38.42 -23.33
N GLN A 144 -9.62 39.69 -22.98
CA GLN A 144 -9.98 40.07 -21.62
C GLN A 144 -11.32 39.48 -21.19
N ALA A 145 -12.34 39.51 -22.07
CA ALA A 145 -13.63 38.90 -21.80
C ALA A 145 -13.54 37.38 -21.57
N ALA A 146 -12.69 36.68 -22.34
CA ALA A 146 -12.45 35.25 -22.14
C ALA A 146 -11.79 34.95 -20.78
N LEU A 147 -10.81 35.76 -20.37
CA LEU A 147 -10.18 35.63 -19.05
C LEU A 147 -11.15 35.96 -17.91
N GLU A 148 -12.02 36.96 -18.08
CA GLU A 148 -13.06 37.28 -17.11
C GLU A 148 -14.05 36.13 -16.92
N ALA A 149 -14.52 35.51 -18.01
CA ALA A 149 -15.42 34.36 -17.93
C ALA A 149 -14.84 33.18 -17.14
N VAL A 150 -13.57 32.85 -17.36
CA VAL A 150 -12.88 31.78 -16.60
C VAL A 150 -12.73 32.17 -15.13
N ASN A 151 -12.42 33.43 -14.82
CA ASN A 151 -12.33 33.90 -13.44
C ASN A 151 -13.68 33.86 -12.71
N GLU A 152 -14.79 34.12 -13.41
CA GLU A 152 -16.13 33.99 -12.84
C GLU A 152 -16.48 32.53 -12.56
N ALA A 153 -16.20 31.63 -13.51
CA ALA A 153 -16.42 30.19 -13.32
C ALA A 153 -15.56 29.63 -12.17
N ASP A 154 -14.29 30.05 -12.08
CA ASP A 154 -13.37 29.67 -11.00
C ASP A 154 -13.87 30.11 -9.62
N GLN A 155 -14.46 31.31 -9.53
CA GLN A 155 -15.09 31.79 -8.29
C GLN A 155 -16.32 30.97 -7.92
N VAL A 156 -17.14 30.57 -8.90
CA VAL A 156 -18.31 29.71 -8.66
C VAL A 156 -17.88 28.33 -8.17
N ALA A 157 -16.88 27.71 -8.82
CA ALA A 157 -16.30 26.45 -8.39
C ALA A 157 -15.72 26.54 -6.97
N THR A 158 -14.96 27.59 -6.69
CA THR A 158 -14.42 27.88 -5.35
C THR A 158 -15.53 28.03 -4.31
N GLN A 159 -16.62 28.72 -4.65
CA GLN A 159 -17.76 28.88 -3.75
C GLN A 159 -18.48 27.57 -3.48
N ALA A 160 -18.68 26.74 -4.51
CA ALA A 160 -19.29 25.40 -4.37
C ALA A 160 -18.44 24.51 -3.45
N LEU A 161 -17.12 24.49 -3.64
CA LEU A 161 -16.18 23.76 -2.78
C LEU A 161 -16.23 24.24 -1.33
N ASN A 162 -16.24 25.56 -1.09
CA ASN A 162 -16.34 26.11 0.26
C ASN A 162 -17.68 25.79 0.95
N GLN A 163 -18.77 25.68 0.18
CA GLN A 163 -20.08 25.29 0.70
C GLN A 163 -20.18 23.79 0.98
N ALA A 164 -19.38 22.97 0.30
CA ALA A 164 -19.32 21.52 0.52
C ALA A 164 -18.55 21.12 1.79
N LEU A 165 -17.94 22.07 2.52
CA LEU A 165 -17.27 21.78 3.79
C LEU A 165 -18.27 21.32 4.87
N PRO A 166 -17.93 20.32 5.71
CA PRO A 166 -18.82 19.79 6.75
C PRO A 166 -19.42 20.86 7.68
N SER A 167 -18.62 21.88 8.02
CA SER A 167 -19.04 23.01 8.85
C SER A 167 -20.07 23.93 8.18
N ALA A 168 -20.05 24.04 6.84
CA ALA A 168 -21.02 24.81 6.07
C ALA A 168 -22.33 24.05 5.84
N ALA A 169 -22.27 22.71 5.90
CA ALA A 169 -23.44 21.83 5.85
C ALA A 169 -24.19 21.74 7.19
N GLY A 170 -23.72 22.40 8.25
CA GLY A 170 -24.29 22.28 9.59
C GLY A 170 -24.17 20.87 10.18
N LEU A 171 -23.25 20.06 9.62
CA LEU A 171 -22.87 18.78 10.19
C LEU A 171 -21.95 19.08 11.37
N GLU A 172 -22.55 19.36 12.52
CA GLU A 172 -21.82 19.28 13.78
C GLU A 172 -21.40 17.82 13.95
N LEU A 173 -20.09 17.59 14.01
CA LEU A 173 -19.51 16.26 14.25
C LEU A 173 -20.01 15.63 15.56
N GLU A 174 -20.76 16.36 16.39
CA GLU A 174 -21.45 15.85 17.57
C GLU A 174 -22.31 14.61 17.29
N ALA A 175 -22.94 14.48 16.12
CA ALA A 175 -23.68 13.26 15.75
C ALA A 175 -22.77 12.02 15.52
N VAL A 176 -21.50 12.26 15.21
CA VAL A 176 -20.43 11.25 15.05
C VAL A 176 -19.55 11.16 16.33
N GLY A 177 -19.82 12.02 17.32
CA GLY A 177 -19.00 12.20 18.52
C GLY A 177 -17.71 12.94 18.21
N GLU A 178 -17.72 14.27 18.30
CA GLU A 178 -16.56 15.15 18.11
C GLU A 178 -15.34 14.79 19.00
N GLY A 179 -15.56 14.04 20.08
CA GLY A 179 -14.52 13.49 20.95
C GLY A 179 -14.04 12.07 20.61
N ASN A 180 -14.47 11.49 19.49
CA ASN A 180 -14.13 10.12 19.07
C ASN A 180 -13.35 10.04 17.75
N VAL A 181 -12.92 11.18 17.22
CA VAL A 181 -12.14 11.24 15.97
C VAL A 181 -10.66 11.33 16.30
N VAL A 182 -9.88 10.41 15.74
CA VAL A 182 -8.41 10.47 15.79
C VAL A 182 -7.93 11.37 14.66
N TYR A 183 -7.12 12.40 14.96
CA TYR A 183 -6.49 13.23 13.95
C TYR A 183 -5.09 12.71 13.61
N PRO A 184 -4.52 13.02 12.42
CA PRO A 184 -3.16 12.61 12.07
C PRO A 184 -2.09 13.05 13.08
N SER A 185 -2.31 14.17 13.78
CA SER A 185 -1.40 14.63 14.85
C SER A 185 -1.41 13.79 16.12
N ASP A 186 -2.46 12.97 16.30
CA ASP A 186 -2.65 12.12 17.47
C ASP A 186 -2.02 10.74 17.27
N ILE A 187 -1.79 10.33 16.01
CA ILE A 187 -1.14 9.06 15.67
C ILE A 187 0.36 9.18 15.98
N PRO A 188 0.96 8.21 16.68
CA PRO A 188 2.41 8.21 16.92
C PRO A 188 3.18 8.31 15.61
N GLY A 189 4.19 9.19 15.57
CA GLY A 189 5.00 9.38 14.36
C GLY A 189 5.91 8.18 14.04
N GLU A 190 6.57 8.22 12.90
CA GLU A 190 7.40 7.13 12.34
C GLU A 190 8.53 6.62 13.26
N ASN A 191 9.00 7.44 14.22
CA ASN A 191 10.05 7.06 15.16
C ASN A 191 9.51 6.45 16.48
N ALA A 192 8.19 6.30 16.62
CA ALA A 192 7.59 5.68 17.79
C ALA A 192 7.92 4.20 17.82
N SER A 193 8.29 3.66 18.99
CA SER A 193 8.50 2.22 19.09
C SER A 193 7.16 1.48 18.99
N PRO A 194 7.13 0.22 18.53
CA PRO A 194 5.89 -0.56 18.49
C PRO A 194 5.19 -0.65 19.86
N LYS A 195 5.95 -0.58 20.95
CA LYS A 195 5.41 -0.52 22.31
C LYS A 195 4.68 0.80 22.61
N ASP A 196 5.22 1.93 22.14
CA ASP A 196 4.57 3.24 22.28
C ASP A 196 3.28 3.29 21.45
N VAL A 197 3.30 2.70 20.25
CA VAL A 197 2.12 2.52 19.40
C VAL A 197 1.06 1.70 20.09
N LYS A 198 1.42 0.55 20.68
CA LYS A 198 0.47 -0.28 21.43
C LYS A 198 -0.15 0.47 22.61
N GLN A 199 0.67 1.20 23.37
CA GLN A 199 0.19 1.98 24.51
C GLN A 199 -0.78 3.08 24.07
N TRP A 200 -0.49 3.74 22.95
CA TRP A 200 -1.40 4.71 22.35
C TRP A 200 -2.71 4.05 21.92
N TRP A 201 -2.65 2.96 21.17
CA TRP A 201 -3.83 2.23 20.69
C TRP A 201 -4.75 1.78 21.84
N ASP A 202 -4.16 1.27 22.92
CA ASP A 202 -4.90 0.84 24.12
C ASP A 202 -5.50 2.00 24.92
N SER A 203 -5.02 3.22 24.70
CA SER A 203 -5.57 4.42 25.34
C SER A 203 -6.82 4.95 24.65
N LEU A 204 -7.03 4.56 23.39
CA LEU A 204 -8.20 4.94 22.61
C LEU A 204 -9.45 4.22 23.10
N THR A 205 -10.58 4.92 23.07
CA THR A 205 -11.90 4.31 23.20
C THR A 205 -12.21 3.44 21.99
N PRO A 206 -13.16 2.49 22.09
CA PRO A 206 -13.55 1.68 20.94
C PRO A 206 -14.01 2.51 19.73
N MET A 207 -14.65 3.66 19.95
CA MET A 207 -15.08 4.52 18.84
C MET A 207 -13.91 5.25 18.17
N GLU A 208 -12.90 5.69 18.95
CA GLU A 208 -11.67 6.26 18.40
C GLU A 208 -10.87 5.22 17.61
N GLN A 209 -10.82 3.98 18.09
CA GLN A 209 -10.20 2.87 17.36
C GLN A 209 -10.91 2.61 16.02
N GLU A 210 -12.25 2.53 16.03
CA GLU A 210 -13.03 2.38 14.79
C GLU A 210 -12.81 3.57 13.85
N SER A 211 -12.87 4.81 14.35
CA SER A 211 -12.58 6.00 13.55
C SER A 211 -11.18 5.91 12.92
N ALA A 212 -10.15 5.55 13.68
CA ALA A 212 -8.78 5.45 13.18
C ALA A 212 -8.64 4.39 12.06
N ILE A 213 -9.30 3.23 12.20
CA ILE A 213 -9.31 2.17 11.17
C ILE A 213 -9.91 2.69 9.86
N TYR A 214 -11.03 3.43 9.94
CA TYR A 214 -11.74 3.90 8.75
C TYR A 214 -11.12 5.15 8.11
N THR A 215 -10.57 6.07 8.89
CA THR A 215 -10.05 7.35 8.37
C THR A 215 -8.56 7.35 8.10
N HIS A 216 -7.80 6.47 8.74
CA HIS A 216 -6.33 6.39 8.65
C HIS A 216 -5.87 4.94 8.45
N GLY A 217 -6.67 4.13 7.77
CA GLY A 217 -6.40 2.70 7.56
C GLY A 217 -5.07 2.43 6.87
N GLU A 218 -4.54 3.39 6.11
CA GLU A 218 -3.25 3.33 5.45
C GLU A 218 -2.07 3.35 6.41
N VAL A 219 -2.19 4.10 7.49
CA VAL A 219 -1.19 4.14 8.56
C VAL A 219 -1.42 2.98 9.51
N ILE A 220 -2.65 2.82 10.01
CA ILE A 220 -3.00 1.81 11.02
C ILE A 220 -2.75 0.38 10.53
N GLY A 221 -3.02 0.12 9.25
CA GLY A 221 -2.82 -1.20 8.64
C GLY A 221 -1.37 -1.65 8.67
N GLY A 222 -0.41 -0.76 8.39
CA GLY A 222 1.02 -1.08 8.34
C GLY A 222 1.77 -0.92 9.67
N MET A 223 1.13 -0.33 10.68
CA MET A 223 1.84 0.11 11.89
C MET A 223 2.13 -1.05 12.86
N ASP A 224 3.42 -1.28 13.14
CA ASP A 224 3.84 -2.23 14.16
C ASP A 224 3.44 -1.76 15.57
N GLY A 225 2.92 -2.68 16.38
CA GLY A 225 2.32 -2.37 17.68
C GLY A 225 0.79 -2.26 17.66
N ILE A 226 0.16 -2.34 16.48
CA ILE A 226 -1.29 -2.48 16.33
C ILE A 226 -1.65 -3.98 16.26
N PRO A 227 -2.70 -4.45 16.98
CA PRO A 227 -3.12 -5.85 16.96
C PRO A 227 -3.40 -6.38 15.54
N ALA A 228 -3.10 -7.65 15.30
CA ALA A 228 -3.21 -8.31 14.00
C ALA A 228 -4.62 -8.23 13.41
N GLU A 229 -5.66 -8.37 14.24
CA GLU A 229 -7.06 -8.26 13.80
C GLU A 229 -7.42 -6.83 13.34
N VAL A 230 -6.83 -5.82 13.98
CA VAL A 230 -7.02 -4.42 13.60
C VAL A 230 -6.29 -4.12 12.30
N ARG A 231 -5.04 -4.57 12.17
CA ARG A 231 -4.26 -4.44 10.93
C ARG A 231 -4.97 -5.12 9.76
N ASP A 232 -5.49 -6.33 9.96
CA ASP A 232 -6.26 -7.05 8.94
C ASP A 232 -7.48 -6.26 8.47
N ARG A 233 -8.28 -5.72 9.40
CA ARG A 233 -9.46 -4.92 9.06
C ARG A 233 -9.09 -3.67 8.25
N ALA A 234 -8.09 -2.91 8.72
CA ALA A 234 -7.64 -1.70 8.02
C ALA A 234 -7.08 -2.01 6.63
N ASN A 235 -6.24 -3.04 6.51
CA ASN A 235 -5.64 -3.44 5.24
C ASN A 235 -6.65 -4.02 4.26
N ARG A 236 -7.68 -4.75 4.72
CA ARG A 236 -8.71 -5.31 3.82
C ARG A 236 -9.54 -4.25 3.11
N ILE A 237 -9.79 -3.10 3.75
CA ILE A 237 -10.48 -1.96 3.12
C ILE A 237 -9.66 -1.45 1.95
N ARG A 238 -8.40 -1.08 2.21
CA ARG A 238 -7.45 -0.61 1.20
C ARG A 238 -7.20 -1.63 0.10
N PHE A 239 -7.08 -2.91 0.48
CA PHE A 239 -6.86 -4.00 -0.44
C PHE A 239 -8.01 -4.13 -1.44
N ALA A 240 -9.26 -3.97 -0.99
CA ALA A 240 -10.43 -4.02 -1.86
C ALA A 240 -10.48 -2.83 -2.83
N GLU A 241 -10.15 -1.62 -2.36
CA GLU A 241 -10.08 -0.41 -3.17
C GLU A 241 -9.02 -0.55 -4.27
N GLU A 242 -7.78 -0.83 -3.89
CA GLU A 242 -6.64 -1.02 -4.79
C GLU A 242 -6.91 -2.14 -5.82
N TYR A 243 -7.51 -3.24 -5.37
CA TYR A 243 -7.86 -4.36 -6.25
C TYR A 243 -8.89 -3.94 -7.31
N SER A 244 -9.88 -3.14 -6.93
CA SER A 244 -10.91 -2.62 -7.83
C SER A 244 -10.33 -1.64 -8.85
N GLU A 245 -9.44 -0.74 -8.41
CA GLU A 245 -8.77 0.22 -9.29
C GLU A 245 -7.89 -0.48 -10.32
N LEU A 246 -7.04 -1.42 -9.87
CA LEU A 246 -6.17 -2.20 -10.76
C LEU A 246 -6.97 -3.05 -11.74
N THR A 247 -8.07 -3.66 -11.30
CA THR A 247 -8.97 -4.43 -12.17
C THR A 247 -9.61 -3.54 -13.22
N THR A 248 -10.14 -2.38 -12.83
CA THR A 248 -10.73 -1.40 -13.76
C THR A 248 -9.70 -0.94 -14.79
N ARG A 249 -8.48 -0.63 -14.33
CA ARG A 249 -7.40 -0.18 -15.20
C ARG A 249 -6.93 -1.28 -16.16
N ARG A 250 -6.82 -2.52 -15.68
CA ARG A 250 -6.54 -3.69 -16.52
C ARG A 250 -7.57 -3.83 -17.62
N ASP A 251 -8.85 -3.79 -17.27
CA ASP A 251 -9.94 -4.00 -18.23
C ASP A 251 -9.96 -2.89 -19.30
N ALA A 252 -9.75 -1.64 -18.91
CA ALA A 252 -9.60 -0.52 -19.85
C ALA A 252 -8.40 -0.71 -20.80
N LEU A 253 -7.26 -1.20 -20.30
CA LEU A 253 -6.12 -1.54 -21.15
C LEU A 253 -6.43 -2.73 -22.06
N GLU A 254 -7.14 -3.74 -21.58
CA GLU A 254 -7.53 -4.91 -22.35
C GLU A 254 -8.44 -4.55 -23.54
N GLU A 255 -9.40 -3.66 -23.33
CA GLU A 255 -10.34 -3.16 -24.37
C GLU A 255 -9.64 -2.49 -25.55
N LEU A 256 -8.48 -1.84 -25.32
CA LEU A 256 -7.69 -1.25 -26.40
C LEU A 256 -7.14 -2.29 -27.40
N GLY A 257 -7.04 -3.57 -27.01
CA GLY A 257 -6.57 -4.66 -27.86
C GLY A 257 -5.23 -4.35 -28.54
N ASP A 258 -5.19 -4.50 -29.87
CA ASP A 258 -3.99 -4.25 -30.69
C ASP A 258 -3.61 -2.75 -30.79
N ALA A 259 -4.46 -1.84 -30.31
CA ALA A 259 -4.15 -0.40 -30.31
C ALA A 259 -3.26 0.03 -29.13
N ARG A 260 -2.95 -0.87 -28.18
CA ARG A 260 -2.08 -0.57 -27.04
C ARG A 260 -0.67 -0.16 -27.48
N THR A 261 -0.15 0.92 -26.89
CA THR A 261 1.27 1.30 -26.99
C THR A 261 2.16 0.28 -26.27
N GLU A 262 3.48 0.35 -26.51
CA GLU A 262 4.41 -0.47 -25.73
C GLU A 262 4.36 -0.16 -24.23
N ASP A 263 4.18 1.11 -23.86
CA ASP A 263 4.08 1.52 -22.46
C ASP A 263 2.83 0.95 -21.80
N GLN A 264 1.69 0.98 -22.50
CA GLN A 264 0.43 0.37 -22.05
C GLN A 264 0.54 -1.16 -21.93
N ASN A 265 1.29 -1.83 -22.82
CA ASN A 265 1.56 -3.26 -22.69
C ASN A 265 2.45 -3.57 -21.46
N ARG A 266 3.44 -2.72 -21.16
CA ARG A 266 4.26 -2.86 -19.94
C ARG A 266 3.44 -2.61 -18.68
N GLU A 267 2.56 -1.62 -18.70
CA GLU A 267 1.62 -1.33 -17.62
C GLU A 267 0.67 -2.52 -17.37
N LEU A 268 0.03 -3.05 -18.42
CA LEU A 268 -0.85 -4.22 -18.32
C LEU A 268 -0.13 -5.43 -17.71
N ASN A 269 1.12 -5.70 -18.10
CA ASN A 269 1.91 -6.78 -17.52
C ASN A 269 2.15 -6.57 -16.03
N ARG A 270 2.53 -5.35 -15.60
CA ARG A 270 2.73 -5.03 -14.17
C ARG A 270 1.43 -5.18 -13.36
N ILE A 271 0.31 -4.71 -13.91
CA ILE A 271 -1.00 -4.85 -13.27
C ILE A 271 -1.36 -6.33 -13.13
N ASN A 272 -1.16 -7.13 -14.17
CA ASN A 272 -1.41 -8.58 -14.12
C ASN A 272 -0.52 -9.31 -13.11
N ASP A 273 0.76 -8.92 -13.00
CA ASP A 273 1.66 -9.48 -11.99
C ASP A 273 1.24 -9.09 -10.57
N THR A 274 0.85 -7.84 -10.35
CA THR A 274 0.33 -7.33 -9.07
C THR A 274 -0.95 -8.05 -8.65
N LEU A 275 -1.92 -8.12 -9.57
CA LEU A 275 -3.19 -8.82 -9.36
C LEU A 275 -2.98 -10.32 -9.12
N ARG A 276 -1.95 -10.96 -9.69
CA ARG A 276 -1.62 -12.36 -9.36
C ARG A 276 -1.30 -12.52 -7.87
N GLY A 277 -0.48 -11.62 -7.33
CA GLY A 277 -0.14 -11.60 -5.91
C GLY A 277 -1.34 -11.33 -5.02
N MET A 278 -2.12 -10.30 -5.36
CA MET A 278 -3.34 -9.97 -4.63
C MET A 278 -4.35 -11.14 -4.67
N ASN A 279 -4.54 -11.81 -5.81
CA ASN A 279 -5.41 -12.98 -5.88
C ASN A 279 -4.95 -14.09 -4.93
N ALA A 280 -3.65 -14.38 -4.86
CA ALA A 280 -3.12 -15.38 -3.93
C ALA A 280 -3.38 -15.01 -2.46
N ILE A 281 -3.25 -13.72 -2.10
CA ILE A 281 -3.60 -13.22 -0.76
C ILE A 281 -5.12 -13.38 -0.52
N ASN A 282 -5.96 -12.92 -1.46
CA ASN A 282 -7.41 -12.95 -1.34
C ASN A 282 -7.95 -14.38 -1.19
N GLU A 283 -7.36 -15.36 -1.88
CA GLU A 283 -7.68 -16.78 -1.73
C GLU A 283 -7.45 -17.27 -0.28
N ARG A 284 -6.37 -16.84 0.38
CA ARG A 284 -6.11 -17.18 1.79
C ARG A 284 -7.07 -16.45 2.73
N LEU A 285 -7.29 -15.16 2.47
CA LEU A 285 -8.18 -14.31 3.28
C LEU A 285 -9.65 -14.72 3.21
N SER A 286 -10.07 -15.41 2.14
CA SER A 286 -11.43 -15.90 1.90
C SER A 286 -11.63 -17.37 2.26
N ALA A 287 -10.58 -18.07 2.71
CA ALA A 287 -10.66 -19.48 3.05
C ALA A 287 -11.60 -19.68 4.26
N ASP A 288 -12.56 -20.58 4.13
CA ASP A 288 -13.53 -20.88 5.18
C ASP A 288 -12.86 -21.63 6.35
N PRO A 289 -12.86 -21.08 7.57
CA PRO A 289 -12.29 -21.73 8.75
C PRO A 289 -12.90 -23.13 9.03
N ASP A 290 -14.15 -23.37 8.64
CA ASP A 290 -14.82 -24.67 8.82
C ASP A 290 -14.19 -25.79 7.97
N THR A 291 -13.36 -25.44 6.98
CA THR A 291 -12.57 -26.40 6.21
C THR A 291 -11.29 -26.87 6.93
N GLY A 292 -11.05 -26.37 8.15
CA GLY A 292 -9.82 -26.61 8.91
C GLY A 292 -8.65 -25.69 8.51
N ALA A 293 -8.91 -24.72 7.62
CA ALA A 293 -7.97 -23.66 7.30
C ALA A 293 -7.81 -22.70 8.50
N SER A 294 -6.59 -22.20 8.71
CA SER A 294 -6.38 -21.12 9.68
C SER A 294 -7.02 -19.84 9.18
N GLN A 295 -7.66 -19.08 10.07
CA GLN A 295 -8.01 -17.69 9.76
C GLN A 295 -6.74 -16.95 9.31
N ALA A 296 -6.83 -16.28 8.16
CA ALA A 296 -5.74 -15.48 7.62
C ALA A 296 -5.94 -13.99 7.96
N TYR A 297 -4.84 -13.30 8.25
CA TYR A 297 -4.79 -11.88 8.59
C TYR A 297 -3.82 -11.16 7.64
N LEU A 298 -4.27 -10.09 7.00
CA LEU A 298 -3.44 -9.21 6.19
C LEU A 298 -2.77 -8.16 7.08
N LEU A 299 -1.52 -8.39 7.44
CA LEU A 299 -0.80 -7.50 8.36
C LEU A 299 -0.23 -6.27 7.65
N ASP A 300 0.13 -6.38 6.38
CA ASP A 300 0.50 -5.22 5.56
C ASP A 300 0.46 -5.59 4.07
N PHE A 301 0.30 -4.60 3.20
CA PHE A 301 0.54 -4.77 1.77
C PHE A 301 0.83 -3.44 1.08
N SER A 302 1.55 -3.52 -0.04
CA SER A 302 1.76 -2.39 -0.95
C SER A 302 1.87 -2.90 -2.38
N THR A 303 1.29 -2.20 -3.33
CA THR A 303 1.40 -2.46 -4.77
C THR A 303 2.53 -1.66 -5.42
N GLU A 304 3.21 -0.80 -4.67
CA GLU A 304 4.30 0.05 -5.17
C GLU A 304 5.56 -0.77 -5.50
N GLY A 305 6.24 -0.37 -6.57
CA GLY A 305 7.50 -1.01 -6.98
C GLY A 305 7.30 -2.47 -7.37
N ASN A 306 7.98 -3.39 -6.66
CA ASN A 306 7.79 -4.83 -6.83
C ASN A 306 6.60 -5.38 -6.00
N GLY A 307 6.00 -4.53 -5.17
CA GLY A 307 4.95 -4.86 -4.23
C GLY A 307 5.44 -5.67 -3.03
N ARG A 308 4.71 -5.53 -1.92
CA ARG A 308 4.94 -6.17 -0.62
C ARG A 308 3.65 -6.79 -0.11
N GLY A 309 3.79 -7.82 0.72
CA GLY A 309 2.67 -8.44 1.41
C GLY A 309 3.12 -9.20 2.65
N ILE A 310 2.47 -8.91 3.77
CA ILE A 310 2.67 -9.60 5.03
C ILE A 310 1.35 -10.25 5.43
N VAL A 311 1.33 -11.58 5.48
CA VAL A 311 0.10 -12.35 5.77
C VAL A 311 0.39 -13.34 6.88
N ALA A 312 -0.46 -13.35 7.91
CA ALA A 312 -0.43 -14.36 8.97
C ALA A 312 -1.51 -15.41 8.74
N LEU A 313 -1.17 -16.68 9.00
CA LEU A 313 -2.07 -17.81 9.08
C LEU A 313 -2.20 -18.20 10.56
N GLY A 314 -3.33 -17.91 11.18
CA GLY A 314 -3.51 -17.91 12.64
C GLY A 314 -3.22 -16.52 13.24
N ASN A 315 -3.76 -16.25 14.44
CA ASN A 315 -3.59 -14.96 15.12
C ASN A 315 -2.27 -14.95 15.92
N PRO A 316 -1.25 -14.18 15.50
CA PRO A 316 0.05 -14.15 16.18
C PRO A 316 -0.01 -13.48 17.57
N ASP A 317 -1.01 -12.66 17.86
CA ASP A 317 -1.17 -12.01 19.17
C ASP A 317 -1.60 -13.02 20.24
N THR A 318 -2.14 -14.17 19.86
CA THR A 318 -2.67 -15.17 20.81
C THR A 318 -1.96 -16.53 20.73
N ALA A 319 -1.18 -16.77 19.67
CA ALA A 319 -0.56 -18.07 19.44
C ALA A 319 0.62 -18.33 20.40
N ASP A 320 0.72 -19.55 20.94
CA ASP A 320 1.86 -19.96 21.75
C ASP A 320 3.18 -19.93 20.98
N ASN A 321 3.12 -20.19 19.66
CA ASN A 321 4.28 -20.18 18.77
C ASN A 321 4.00 -19.30 17.54
N VAL A 322 4.95 -18.44 17.19
CA VAL A 322 4.87 -17.59 15.99
C VAL A 322 6.09 -17.82 15.14
N VAL A 323 5.89 -18.23 13.88
CA VAL A 323 6.97 -18.34 12.90
C VAL A 323 6.85 -17.24 11.85
N THR A 324 7.90 -16.44 11.68
CA THR A 324 7.99 -15.44 10.59
C THR A 324 8.96 -15.96 9.54
N SER A 325 8.47 -16.19 8.31
CA SER A 325 9.27 -16.65 7.18
C SER A 325 9.67 -15.47 6.29
N ILE A 326 10.98 -15.24 6.14
CA ILE A 326 11.58 -14.19 5.34
C ILE A 326 12.15 -14.85 4.09
N PRO A 327 11.55 -14.62 2.91
CA PRO A 327 12.01 -15.23 1.68
C PRO A 327 13.20 -14.47 1.09
N GLY A 328 13.72 -14.94 -0.04
CA GLY A 328 15.00 -14.50 -0.58
C GLY A 328 14.94 -13.79 -1.94
N THR A 329 15.97 -14.00 -2.74
CA THR A 329 16.10 -13.40 -4.08
C THR A 329 14.90 -13.74 -4.97
N GLY A 330 14.34 -12.73 -5.62
CA GLY A 330 13.19 -12.86 -6.53
C GLY A 330 11.84 -12.76 -5.84
N SER A 331 11.79 -12.67 -4.51
CA SER A 331 10.53 -12.49 -3.78
C SER A 331 9.95 -11.11 -4.00
N ASN A 332 8.64 -11.07 -4.22
CA ASN A 332 7.85 -9.87 -4.46
C ASN A 332 6.36 -10.22 -4.34
N LEU A 333 5.47 -9.23 -4.42
CA LEU A 333 4.03 -9.45 -4.31
C LEU A 333 3.52 -10.46 -5.35
N SER A 334 3.98 -10.38 -6.59
CA SER A 334 3.51 -11.28 -7.67
C SER A 334 3.80 -12.76 -7.42
N GLY A 335 4.86 -13.06 -6.66
CA GLY A 335 5.30 -14.41 -6.30
C GLY A 335 4.82 -14.90 -4.93
N ILE A 336 4.08 -14.07 -4.17
CA ILE A 336 3.76 -14.34 -2.75
C ILE A 336 3.01 -15.66 -2.53
N GLY A 337 2.25 -16.14 -3.52
CA GLY A 337 1.53 -17.42 -3.44
C GLY A 337 2.42 -18.60 -3.06
N GLY A 338 3.63 -18.70 -3.64
CA GLY A 338 4.57 -19.76 -3.29
C GLY A 338 5.12 -19.64 -1.86
N GLU A 339 5.28 -18.43 -1.35
CA GLU A 339 5.75 -18.19 0.03
C GLU A 339 4.64 -18.45 1.06
N LEU A 340 3.38 -18.18 0.70
CA LEU A 340 2.19 -18.57 1.46
C LEU A 340 2.04 -20.10 1.53
N ASP A 341 2.37 -20.83 0.46
CA ASP A 341 2.38 -22.30 0.44
C ASP A 341 3.45 -22.86 1.38
N ARG A 342 4.66 -22.29 1.37
CA ARG A 342 5.75 -22.66 2.29
C ARG A 342 5.40 -22.41 3.75
N SER A 343 4.77 -21.27 4.05
CA SER A 343 4.33 -20.94 5.41
C SER A 343 3.21 -21.87 5.89
N GLN A 344 2.28 -22.24 5.00
CA GLN A 344 1.25 -23.25 5.28
C GLN A 344 1.88 -24.63 5.55
N ALA A 345 2.91 -25.03 4.78
CA ALA A 345 3.57 -26.32 4.98
C ALA A 345 4.24 -26.41 6.37
N ILE A 346 4.89 -25.33 6.83
CA ILE A 346 5.46 -25.25 8.19
C ILE A 346 4.33 -25.35 9.23
N LEU A 347 3.26 -24.58 9.05
CA LEU A 347 2.14 -24.56 9.98
C LEU A 347 1.46 -25.93 10.12
N ASP A 348 1.24 -26.61 9.00
CA ASP A 348 0.64 -27.95 8.97
C ASP A 348 1.53 -28.96 9.70
N GLU A 349 2.84 -28.89 9.49
CA GLU A 349 3.79 -29.78 10.15
C GLU A 349 3.91 -29.49 11.66
N ALA A 350 3.96 -28.21 12.06
CA ALA A 350 3.95 -27.80 13.46
C ALA A 350 2.71 -28.34 14.18
N ARG A 351 1.52 -28.24 13.56
CA ARG A 351 0.25 -28.78 14.10
C ARG A 351 0.22 -30.30 14.17
N ARG A 352 0.94 -31.00 13.28
CA ARG A 352 1.08 -32.46 13.37
C ARG A 352 1.92 -32.86 14.59
N GLN A 353 2.96 -32.08 14.89
CA GLN A 353 3.89 -32.35 15.99
C GLN A 353 3.37 -31.90 17.36
N SER A 354 2.69 -30.75 17.44
CA SER A 354 2.04 -30.26 18.66
C SER A 354 0.57 -29.92 18.41
N ARG A 355 -0.34 -30.71 18.99
CA ARG A 355 -1.79 -30.46 18.94
C ARG A 355 -2.32 -29.65 20.12
N HIS A 356 -1.45 -29.32 21.06
CA HIS A 356 -1.80 -28.66 22.32
C HIS A 356 -1.31 -27.22 22.40
N SER A 357 -0.60 -26.75 21.37
CA SER A 357 -0.10 -25.39 21.27
C SER A 357 -0.64 -24.75 20.00
N ASP A 358 -1.11 -23.52 20.13
CA ASP A 358 -1.51 -22.74 18.97
C ASP A 358 -0.28 -22.19 18.26
N THR A 359 -0.28 -22.27 16.93
CA THR A 359 0.83 -21.80 16.10
C THR A 359 0.29 -20.86 15.02
N ALA A 360 0.93 -19.72 14.86
CA ALA A 360 0.70 -18.79 13.76
C ALA A 360 1.92 -18.77 12.83
N ALA A 361 1.68 -18.74 11.53
CA ALA A 361 2.74 -18.65 10.52
C ALA A 361 2.59 -17.38 9.68
N ILE A 362 3.62 -16.56 9.64
CA ILE A 362 3.67 -15.27 8.95
C ILE A 362 4.55 -15.41 7.72
N THR A 363 4.00 -15.09 6.56
CA THR A 363 4.74 -14.86 5.32
C THR A 363 5.12 -13.38 5.27
N TRP A 364 6.42 -13.06 5.37
CA TRP A 364 6.90 -11.69 5.43
C TRP A 364 7.61 -11.30 4.12
N VAL A 365 6.83 -10.95 3.09
CA VAL A 365 7.35 -10.28 1.87
C VAL A 365 7.31 -8.77 2.12
N GLY A 366 8.03 -8.33 3.16
CA GLY A 366 7.98 -6.96 3.69
C GLY A 366 9.05 -6.02 3.12
N TYR A 367 9.91 -6.48 2.21
CA TYR A 367 11.07 -5.71 1.75
C TYR A 367 11.27 -5.82 0.24
N ASP A 368 12.03 -4.88 -0.34
CA ASP A 368 12.42 -4.93 -1.74
C ASP A 368 13.55 -5.95 -1.91
N ALA A 369 13.21 -7.20 -2.20
CA ALA A 369 14.21 -8.23 -2.39
C ALA A 369 15.04 -7.97 -3.66
N PRO A 370 16.31 -8.43 -3.70
CA PRO A 370 17.06 -8.47 -4.96
C PRO A 370 16.31 -9.36 -5.96
N GLN A 371 16.12 -8.89 -7.20
CA GLN A 371 15.33 -9.59 -8.22
C GLN A 371 16.16 -10.58 -9.06
N ASP A 372 17.50 -10.58 -8.91
CA ASP A 372 18.40 -11.52 -9.56
C ASP A 372 19.68 -11.79 -8.74
N LEU A 373 20.45 -12.81 -9.14
CA LEU A 373 21.68 -13.22 -8.43
C LEU A 373 22.78 -12.15 -8.42
N GLY A 374 22.82 -11.27 -9.43
CA GLY A 374 23.78 -10.16 -9.47
C GLY A 374 23.44 -9.12 -8.41
N GLN A 375 22.16 -8.73 -8.32
CA GLN A 375 21.65 -7.87 -7.27
C GLN A 375 21.82 -8.50 -5.88
N ALA A 376 21.62 -9.81 -5.77
CA ALA A 376 21.75 -10.55 -4.52
C ALA A 376 23.17 -10.52 -3.93
N THR A 377 24.19 -10.04 -4.65
CA THR A 377 25.53 -9.84 -4.08
C THR A 377 25.66 -8.58 -3.23
N ASN A 378 24.69 -7.67 -3.32
CA ASN A 378 24.70 -6.40 -2.58
C ASN A 378 23.94 -6.55 -1.27
N ALA A 379 24.55 -6.12 -0.15
CA ALA A 379 23.94 -6.16 1.18
C ALA A 379 22.87 -5.08 1.40
N HIS A 380 22.82 -4.04 0.56
CA HIS A 380 21.92 -2.89 0.74
C HIS A 380 20.43 -3.27 0.89
N TYR A 381 19.96 -4.31 0.19
CA TYR A 381 18.57 -4.77 0.34
C TYR A 381 18.30 -5.32 1.75
N ALA A 382 19.26 -6.05 2.34
CA ALA A 382 19.18 -6.52 3.71
C ALA A 382 19.35 -5.38 4.72
N GLU A 383 20.23 -4.40 4.45
CA GLU A 383 20.40 -3.21 5.28
C GLU A 383 19.11 -2.38 5.35
N ASN A 384 18.43 -2.18 4.22
CA ASN A 384 17.18 -1.43 4.16
C ASN A 384 16.03 -2.16 4.88
N ALA A 385 15.99 -3.49 4.80
CA ALA A 385 14.97 -4.30 5.47
C ALA A 385 15.19 -4.48 6.98
N ALA A 386 16.38 -4.12 7.48
CA ALA A 386 16.83 -4.49 8.81
C ALA A 386 16.00 -3.86 9.93
N GLU A 387 15.64 -2.58 9.76
CA GLU A 387 14.82 -1.86 10.73
C GLU A 387 13.37 -2.32 10.71
N ASP A 388 12.79 -2.47 9.52
CA ASP A 388 11.42 -2.94 9.35
C ASP A 388 11.20 -4.33 9.98
N LEU A 389 12.13 -5.27 9.75
CA LEU A 389 12.00 -6.60 10.36
C LEU A 389 12.18 -6.56 11.89
N ARG A 390 13.07 -5.72 12.42
CA ARG A 390 13.19 -5.53 13.88
C ARG A 390 11.92 -4.97 14.48
N ASN A 391 11.40 -3.88 13.92
CA ASN A 391 10.17 -3.25 14.37
C ASN A 391 8.98 -4.20 14.27
N PHE A 392 8.92 -5.01 13.22
CA PHE A 392 7.90 -6.04 13.06
C PHE A 392 7.96 -7.08 14.20
N GLN A 393 9.14 -7.61 14.52
CA GLN A 393 9.29 -8.55 15.64
C GLN A 393 8.98 -7.90 17.00
N ASP A 394 9.39 -6.65 17.23
CA ASP A 394 9.04 -5.90 18.43
C ASP A 394 7.54 -5.60 18.53
N GLY A 395 6.88 -5.37 17.39
CA GLY A 395 5.43 -5.22 17.27
C GLY A 395 4.70 -6.47 17.70
N LEU A 396 5.11 -7.64 17.20
CA LEU A 396 4.54 -8.93 17.64
C LEU A 396 4.70 -9.12 19.15
N ARG A 397 5.83 -8.72 19.74
CA ARG A 397 6.03 -8.79 21.20
C ARG A 397 5.15 -7.80 21.96
N ALA A 398 4.91 -6.61 21.40
CA ALA A 398 4.11 -5.58 22.03
C ALA A 398 2.61 -5.92 22.03
N THR A 399 2.11 -6.56 20.98
CA THR A 399 0.68 -6.88 20.81
C THR A 399 0.29 -8.21 21.44
N HIS A 400 1.25 -9.13 21.65
CA HIS A 400 0.97 -10.46 22.17
C HIS A 400 0.27 -10.45 23.54
N GLU A 401 -0.73 -11.31 23.68
CA GLU A 401 -1.58 -11.45 24.85
C GLU A 401 -1.05 -12.53 25.79
N GLY A 402 -0.95 -12.22 27.08
CA GLY A 402 -0.65 -13.22 28.11
C GLY A 402 0.86 -13.43 28.34
N GLY A 403 1.30 -14.69 28.34
CA GLY A 403 2.60 -15.13 28.88
C GLY A 403 3.81 -14.90 27.98
N GLY A 404 3.59 -14.42 26.75
CA GLY A 404 4.60 -14.39 25.68
C GLY A 404 4.52 -15.63 24.80
N SER A 405 4.93 -15.46 23.54
CA SER A 405 5.01 -16.50 22.52
C SER A 405 6.45 -16.99 22.32
N ASN A 406 6.62 -18.20 21.78
CA ASN A 406 7.88 -18.66 21.20
C ASN A 406 7.98 -18.14 19.74
N ASN A 407 8.81 -17.13 19.51
CA ASN A 407 8.98 -16.47 18.21
C ASN A 407 10.20 -17.03 17.47
N THR A 408 9.95 -17.58 16.29
CA THR A 408 10.98 -18.12 15.39
C THR A 408 11.01 -17.32 14.09
N VAL A 409 12.19 -16.84 13.68
CA VAL A 409 12.40 -16.28 12.34
C VAL A 409 13.13 -17.28 11.45
N ILE A 410 12.61 -17.52 10.25
CA ILE A 410 13.21 -18.43 9.25
C ILE A 410 13.59 -17.62 8.03
N GLY A 411 14.88 -17.52 7.74
CA GLY A 411 15.40 -16.83 6.57
C GLY A 411 15.80 -17.82 5.49
N HIS A 412 15.16 -17.77 4.33
CA HIS A 412 15.55 -18.58 3.18
C HIS A 412 16.47 -17.81 2.25
N SER A 413 17.61 -18.39 1.87
CA SER A 413 18.50 -17.77 0.90
C SER A 413 18.91 -16.35 1.35
N TYR A 414 18.69 -15.32 0.53
CA TYR A 414 18.94 -13.91 0.89
C TYR A 414 18.13 -13.45 2.12
N GLY A 415 17.00 -14.07 2.44
CA GLY A 415 16.25 -13.81 3.68
C GLY A 415 17.04 -14.12 4.95
N SER A 416 18.02 -15.05 4.89
CA SER A 416 18.99 -15.24 5.97
C SER A 416 19.86 -13.99 6.17
N THR A 417 20.30 -13.36 5.08
CA THR A 417 21.06 -12.10 5.11
C THR A 417 20.23 -10.99 5.74
N VAL A 418 18.94 -10.89 5.40
CA VAL A 418 18.01 -9.92 6.02
C VAL A 418 17.95 -10.10 7.53
N ILE A 419 17.73 -11.32 8.03
CA ILE A 419 17.72 -11.60 9.47
C ILE A 419 19.06 -11.22 10.12
N GLY A 420 20.17 -11.59 9.49
CA GLY A 420 21.51 -11.28 9.98
C GLY A 420 21.77 -9.78 10.14
N HIS A 421 21.37 -8.98 9.14
CA HIS A 421 21.46 -7.51 9.21
C HIS A 421 20.43 -6.92 10.19
N SER A 422 19.27 -7.54 10.35
CA SER A 422 18.26 -7.13 11.34
C SER A 422 18.78 -7.31 12.77
N ALA A 423 19.61 -8.33 13.02
CA ALA A 423 20.31 -8.52 14.29
C ALA A 423 21.61 -7.68 14.41
N GLN A 424 21.84 -6.71 13.52
CA GLN A 424 22.92 -5.73 13.59
C GLN A 424 22.33 -4.32 13.78
N GLY A 425 22.97 -3.49 14.61
CA GLY A 425 22.50 -2.12 14.91
C GLY A 425 21.38 -2.02 15.95
N GLY A 426 20.67 -3.12 16.24
CA GLY A 426 19.67 -3.25 17.30
C GLY A 426 19.50 -4.72 17.70
N GLN A 427 18.81 -5.01 18.80
CA GLN A 427 18.49 -6.40 19.16
C GLN A 427 17.31 -6.88 18.31
N LEU A 428 17.42 -8.05 17.69
CA LEU A 428 16.29 -8.70 17.01
C LEU A 428 15.58 -9.61 18.02
N ASN A 429 14.35 -9.26 18.40
CA ASN A 429 13.64 -9.82 19.55
C ASN A 429 12.92 -11.14 19.26
N VAL A 430 13.70 -12.21 19.13
CA VAL A 430 13.24 -13.57 18.76
C VAL A 430 13.81 -14.62 19.72
N ASP A 431 13.14 -15.76 19.83
CA ASP A 431 13.63 -16.91 20.61
C ASP A 431 14.49 -17.84 19.74
N ASN A 432 14.19 -17.91 18.44
CA ASN A 432 14.93 -18.76 17.50
C ASN A 432 15.18 -18.04 16.19
N ALA A 433 16.38 -18.19 15.64
CA ALA A 433 16.72 -17.77 14.28
C ALA A 433 17.17 -18.98 13.46
N VAL A 434 16.54 -19.22 12.31
CA VAL A 434 16.81 -20.37 11.45
C VAL A 434 17.29 -19.88 10.08
N PHE A 435 18.50 -20.30 9.70
CA PHE A 435 19.08 -19.98 8.40
C PHE A 435 19.04 -21.18 7.47
N ILE A 436 18.20 -21.13 6.44
CA ILE A 436 18.02 -22.21 5.46
C ILE A 436 18.61 -21.83 4.11
N GLY A 437 19.55 -22.65 3.62
CA GLY A 437 20.19 -22.42 2.33
C GLY A 437 20.83 -21.03 2.27
N SER A 438 21.55 -20.64 3.31
CA SER A 438 22.04 -19.27 3.47
C SER A 438 23.34 -19.01 2.66
N PRO A 439 23.45 -17.86 1.97
CA PRO A 439 24.71 -17.38 1.39
C PRO A 439 25.67 -16.76 2.43
N GLY A 440 25.22 -16.57 3.67
CA GLY A 440 25.85 -15.76 4.70
C GLY A 440 24.83 -14.83 5.38
N VAL A 441 25.20 -14.27 6.53
CA VAL A 441 24.31 -13.44 7.37
C VAL A 441 24.94 -12.09 7.78
N GLY A 442 26.00 -11.68 7.09
CA GLY A 442 26.68 -10.39 7.30
C GLY A 442 27.69 -10.37 8.45
N VAL A 443 27.87 -11.48 9.19
CA VAL A 443 28.85 -11.62 10.28
C VAL A 443 29.63 -12.94 10.15
N ASP A 444 30.74 -13.07 10.90
CA ASP A 444 31.58 -14.27 10.85
C ASP A 444 31.26 -15.29 11.96
N HIS A 445 30.60 -14.87 13.04
CA HIS A 445 30.21 -15.73 14.17
C HIS A 445 28.84 -15.32 14.77
N VAL A 446 28.08 -16.31 15.26
CA VAL A 446 26.76 -16.13 15.90
C VAL A 446 26.74 -15.09 17.02
N SER A 447 27.83 -14.97 17.80
CA SER A 447 27.93 -14.01 18.90
C SER A 447 27.96 -12.54 18.48
N GLU A 448 28.10 -12.26 17.18
CA GLU A 448 28.02 -10.92 16.61
C GLU A 448 26.57 -10.53 16.26
N LEU A 449 25.65 -11.50 16.25
CA LEU A 449 24.22 -11.24 16.12
C LEU A 449 23.68 -10.78 17.47
N ASN A 450 23.08 -9.59 17.50
CA ASN A 450 22.44 -9.06 18.69
C ASN A 450 21.05 -9.70 18.86
N LEU A 451 21.03 -10.86 19.49
CA LEU A 451 19.83 -11.62 19.84
C LEU A 451 19.67 -11.63 21.38
N PRO A 452 18.47 -11.97 21.91
CA PRO A 452 18.31 -12.29 23.32
C PRO A 452 19.31 -13.36 23.79
N GLU A 453 19.72 -13.32 25.07
CA GLU A 453 20.75 -14.22 25.60
C GLU A 453 20.37 -15.70 25.54
N ASP A 454 19.06 -15.99 25.58
CA ASP A 454 18.45 -17.31 25.51
C ASP A 454 18.01 -17.71 24.10
N ALA A 455 18.21 -16.84 23.09
CA ALA A 455 17.89 -17.16 21.72
C ALA A 455 18.83 -18.23 21.14
N THR A 456 18.28 -19.15 20.34
CA THR A 456 19.07 -20.19 19.67
C THR A 456 19.14 -19.96 18.17
N VAL A 457 20.34 -20.10 17.61
CA VAL A 457 20.59 -19.96 16.17
C VAL A 457 20.79 -21.33 15.54
N TYR A 458 19.95 -21.65 14.55
CA TYR A 458 19.97 -22.88 13.79
C TYR A 458 20.34 -22.64 12.34
N ALA A 459 20.97 -23.63 11.71
CA ALA A 459 21.30 -23.56 10.29
C ALA A 459 21.16 -24.90 9.58
N SER A 460 20.76 -24.87 8.31
CA SER A 460 20.79 -26.05 7.45
C SER A 460 20.94 -25.66 5.99
N THR A 461 21.75 -26.43 5.24
CA THR A 461 21.91 -26.31 3.80
C THR A 461 21.99 -27.71 3.20
N ALA A 462 21.08 -28.02 2.27
CA ALA A 462 21.03 -29.30 1.59
C ALA A 462 22.36 -29.62 0.88
N GLU A 463 22.72 -30.90 0.81
CA GLU A 463 24.00 -31.35 0.26
C GLU A 463 24.22 -30.86 -1.18
N ASN A 464 23.17 -30.96 -2.00
CA ASN A 464 23.20 -30.60 -3.41
C ASN A 464 22.78 -29.15 -3.67
N ASP A 465 22.63 -28.31 -2.65
CA ASP A 465 22.23 -26.91 -2.84
C ASP A 465 23.35 -26.08 -3.52
N ILE A 466 23.00 -25.38 -4.60
CA ILE A 466 23.89 -24.44 -5.31
C ILE A 466 24.45 -23.32 -4.43
N ILE A 467 23.75 -22.95 -3.35
CA ILE A 467 24.20 -21.91 -2.43
C ILE A 467 25.49 -22.28 -1.70
N ARG A 468 25.83 -23.58 -1.59
CA ARG A 468 27.10 -24.03 -1.02
C ARG A 468 28.31 -23.50 -1.79
N GLY A 469 28.12 -23.20 -3.09
CA GLY A 469 29.14 -22.61 -3.95
C GLY A 469 29.36 -21.10 -3.74
N THR A 470 28.56 -20.44 -2.90
CA THR A 470 28.64 -18.99 -2.66
C THR A 470 29.95 -18.62 -1.95
N PRO A 471 30.78 -17.73 -2.52
CA PRO A 471 32.00 -17.27 -1.86
C PRO A 471 31.69 -16.48 -0.57
N PRO A 472 32.48 -16.68 0.52
CA PRO A 472 32.24 -16.03 1.81
C PRO A 472 32.43 -14.51 1.80
N LEU A 473 32.99 -13.95 0.72
CA LEU A 473 33.19 -12.51 0.56
C LEU A 473 31.91 -11.72 0.22
N ILE A 474 30.81 -12.42 -0.08
CA ILE A 474 29.56 -11.77 -0.50
C ILE A 474 28.75 -11.34 0.73
N HIS A 475 28.39 -12.29 1.60
CA HIS A 475 27.57 -12.03 2.81
C HIS A 475 28.20 -12.60 4.09
N GLY A 476 29.52 -12.77 4.11
CA GLY A 476 30.24 -13.37 5.23
C GLY A 476 30.22 -14.90 5.20
N ARG A 477 30.56 -15.51 6.33
CA ARG A 477 30.64 -16.97 6.47
C ARG A 477 29.25 -17.60 6.41
N GLN A 478 29.15 -18.77 5.77
CA GLN A 478 27.91 -19.55 5.75
C GLN A 478 27.60 -20.09 7.17
N PRO A 479 26.36 -19.96 7.66
CA PRO A 479 25.98 -20.38 9.02
C PRO A 479 26.16 -21.86 9.33
N ILE A 480 26.23 -22.71 8.31
CA ILE A 480 26.49 -24.16 8.46
C ILE A 480 27.96 -24.50 8.75
N GLY A 481 28.88 -23.53 8.71
CA GLY A 481 30.29 -23.76 8.99
C GLY A 481 30.53 -24.04 10.48
N GLU A 482 31.39 -25.02 10.79
CA GLU A 482 31.71 -25.41 12.18
C GLU A 482 32.15 -24.22 13.06
N ASP A 483 32.90 -23.29 12.48
CA ASP A 483 33.41 -22.10 13.17
C ASP A 483 32.40 -20.93 13.24
N PHE A 484 31.18 -21.05 12.71
CA PHE A 484 30.17 -19.99 12.79
C PHE A 484 29.41 -20.02 14.12
N GLY A 485 29.21 -21.21 14.70
CA GLY A 485 28.61 -21.40 16.02
C GLY A 485 27.08 -21.63 16.07
N ALA A 486 26.41 -21.81 14.93
CA ALA A 486 24.99 -22.21 14.89
C ALA A 486 24.81 -23.71 15.19
N GLU A 487 23.63 -24.09 15.72
CA GLU A 487 23.20 -25.49 15.79
C GLU A 487 22.78 -25.97 14.38
N VAL A 488 23.63 -26.77 13.75
CA VAL A 488 23.35 -27.34 12.42
C VAL A 488 22.43 -28.56 12.55
N PHE A 489 21.35 -28.58 11.78
CA PHE A 489 20.40 -29.70 11.75
C PHE A 489 20.30 -30.35 10.37
N THR A 490 19.69 -31.52 10.33
CA THR A 490 19.61 -32.35 9.13
C THR A 490 18.56 -31.84 8.14
N SER A 491 18.92 -31.75 6.86
CA SER A 491 18.00 -31.68 5.72
C SER A 491 18.23 -32.84 4.77
N ASP A 492 17.24 -33.14 3.92
CA ASP A 492 17.45 -34.01 2.77
C ASP A 492 18.54 -33.43 1.84
N PRO A 493 19.23 -34.28 1.05
CA PRO A 493 20.30 -33.82 0.17
C PRO A 493 19.80 -32.91 -0.97
N GLY A 494 18.50 -32.97 -1.29
CA GLY A 494 17.91 -32.28 -2.43
C GLY A 494 18.27 -32.92 -3.77
N THR A 495 17.62 -32.48 -4.85
CA THR A 495 17.85 -32.96 -6.22
C THR A 495 19.32 -32.81 -6.60
N GLU A 496 19.95 -33.90 -7.06
CA GLU A 496 21.33 -33.89 -7.54
C GLU A 496 21.50 -32.95 -8.73
N GLY A 497 22.56 -32.14 -8.70
CA GLY A 497 22.94 -31.29 -9.81
C GLY A 497 23.73 -32.01 -10.88
N GLU A 498 23.88 -31.35 -12.03
CA GLU A 498 24.68 -31.85 -13.12
C GLU A 498 26.19 -31.77 -12.82
N TRP A 499 26.99 -32.59 -13.50
CA TRP A 499 28.45 -32.63 -13.26
C TRP A 499 29.13 -31.26 -13.50
N TYR A 500 28.59 -30.44 -14.41
CA TYR A 500 29.17 -29.13 -14.76
C TYR A 500 28.82 -28.03 -13.75
N THR A 501 27.85 -28.23 -12.87
CA THR A 501 27.60 -27.38 -11.69
C THR A 501 28.32 -27.90 -10.44
N GLY A 502 29.21 -28.89 -10.60
CA GLY A 502 29.89 -29.54 -9.48
C GLY A 502 29.00 -30.46 -8.66
N GLY A 503 27.85 -30.89 -9.21
CA GLY A 503 26.85 -31.69 -8.50
C GLY A 503 25.79 -30.86 -7.77
N TYR A 504 25.85 -29.52 -7.85
CA TYR A 504 24.88 -28.65 -7.19
C TYR A 504 23.68 -28.26 -8.08
N SER A 505 22.52 -28.09 -7.46
CA SER A 505 21.23 -27.88 -8.12
C SER A 505 20.52 -26.64 -7.59
N THR A 506 19.94 -25.86 -8.52
CA THR A 506 19.03 -24.76 -8.18
C THR A 506 17.69 -25.28 -7.66
N ALA A 507 17.28 -26.50 -8.02
CA ALA A 507 16.05 -27.11 -7.52
C ALA A 507 16.19 -27.45 -6.04
N ALA A 508 17.31 -28.06 -5.63
CA ALA A 508 17.62 -28.36 -4.23
C ALA A 508 17.53 -27.13 -3.32
N HIS A 509 17.84 -25.93 -3.85
CA HIS A 509 17.74 -24.67 -3.13
C HIS A 509 16.30 -24.31 -2.70
N SER A 510 15.28 -24.90 -3.31
CA SER A 510 13.86 -24.64 -3.00
C SER A 510 13.13 -25.83 -2.37
N GLU A 511 13.80 -26.97 -2.21
CA GLU A 511 13.18 -28.25 -1.82
C GLU A 511 13.05 -28.44 -0.29
N TYR A 512 13.48 -27.48 0.52
CA TYR A 512 13.43 -27.55 1.99
C TYR A 512 12.02 -27.71 2.57
N TRP A 513 10.99 -27.32 1.82
CA TRP A 513 9.57 -27.45 2.16
C TRP A 513 8.88 -28.66 1.53
N ASN A 514 9.62 -29.54 0.86
CA ASN A 514 9.04 -30.76 0.32
C ASN A 514 8.33 -31.54 1.44
N GLN A 515 7.17 -32.08 1.10
CA GLN A 515 6.38 -32.89 2.02
C GLN A 515 7.23 -34.04 2.57
N ASP A 516 7.15 -34.29 3.87
CA ASP A 516 7.89 -35.32 4.59
C ASP A 516 9.43 -35.19 4.50
N SER A 517 9.96 -34.01 4.16
CA SER A 517 11.39 -33.75 4.24
C SER A 517 11.88 -33.64 5.68
N ALA A 518 13.14 -34.01 5.93
CA ALA A 518 13.82 -33.81 7.20
C ALA A 518 13.92 -32.32 7.56
N SER A 519 14.16 -31.45 6.57
CA SER A 519 14.21 -30.00 6.78
C SER A 519 12.88 -29.44 7.25
N LEU A 520 11.76 -29.78 6.61
CA LEU A 520 10.43 -29.30 7.02
C LEU A 520 10.09 -29.77 8.44
N ARG A 521 10.34 -31.04 8.74
CA ARG A 521 10.13 -31.60 10.09
C ARG A 521 10.96 -30.85 11.13
N ASN A 522 12.25 -30.63 10.88
CA ASN A 522 13.14 -29.97 11.83
C ASN A 522 12.81 -28.48 12.01
N MET A 523 12.44 -27.77 10.93
CA MET A 523 11.94 -26.39 11.05
C MET A 523 10.69 -26.35 11.92
N ALA A 524 9.72 -27.23 11.69
CA ALA A 524 8.52 -27.32 12.52
C ALA A 524 8.83 -27.70 13.99
N THR A 525 9.80 -28.59 14.23
CA THR A 525 10.27 -28.95 15.58
C THR A 525 10.77 -27.71 16.33
N ILE A 526 11.60 -26.87 15.68
CA ILE A 526 12.10 -25.62 16.28
C ILE A 526 10.94 -24.66 16.56
N VAL A 527 10.02 -24.51 15.61
CA VAL A 527 8.85 -23.62 15.75
C VAL A 527 8.00 -23.96 16.96
N VAL A 528 7.85 -25.25 17.30
CA VAL A 528 7.09 -25.68 18.50
C VAL A 528 7.94 -25.79 19.77
N GLY A 529 9.16 -25.23 19.77
CA GLY A 529 10.07 -25.19 20.92
C GLY A 529 10.84 -26.49 21.19
N GLY A 530 10.88 -27.40 20.21
CA GLY A 530 11.64 -28.64 20.26
C GLY A 530 13.08 -28.50 19.78
N LYS A 531 13.87 -29.57 19.97
CA LYS A 531 15.24 -29.66 19.45
C LYS A 531 15.25 -30.47 18.15
N PRO A 532 15.80 -29.93 17.03
CA PRO A 532 15.88 -30.64 15.76
C PRO A 532 16.94 -31.75 15.77
N ASP A 533 16.84 -32.66 14.80
CA ASP A 533 17.75 -33.81 14.59
C ASP A 533 19.04 -33.48 13.83
#